data_AF-A0A2R6AWK5-F1
#
_entry.id   AF-A0A2R6AWK5-F1
#
_cell.length_a   1.000
_cell.length_b   1.000
_cell.length_c   1.000
_cell.angle_alpha   90.00
_cell.angle_beta   90.00
_cell.angle_gamma   90.00
#
_symmetry.space_group_name_H-M   'P 1'
#
loop_
_entity.id
_entity.type
_entity.pdbx_description
1 polymer ?
#
loop_
_entity_poly.entity_id
_entity_poly.type
_entity_poly.pdbx_seq_one_letter_code
_entity_poly.pdbx_strand_id
1 'polypeptide(L)'
;MSAEQFEPKRLGEVYLPDYSGRSLYNLSHTLLKAFGAPVDQGISGLGDVLNHSRIVVLLIDGLGHRQLVSATGRIPAVGSSLSRAKLSLPITSVFPSTTSTVLTTLNTGLVPAKHGVIGFTMYVKELGSVVNSISFSPASERGRGRLSVQVYSHPTYTRREQSTTSYPRGVCTRVWSHPTISRTPCYPRRSIMGLSV
;
A
#
# COMPACT_ATOMS: atom_id res chain seq x y z
N MET A 1 -23.67 -5.50 -5.96
CA MET A 1 -23.10 -5.29 -7.31
C MET A 1 -22.26 -6.53 -7.63
N SER A 2 -22.65 -7.30 -8.66
CA SER A 2 -21.98 -8.57 -9.00
C SER A 2 -20.54 -8.34 -9.46
N ALA A 3 -19.70 -9.36 -9.32
CA ALA A 3 -18.30 -9.38 -9.77
C ALA A 3 -18.13 -9.32 -11.32
N GLU A 4 -19.22 -9.13 -12.07
CA GLU A 4 -19.28 -9.45 -13.51
C GLU A 4 -18.87 -8.34 -14.49
N GLN A 5 -18.40 -7.17 -14.05
CA GLN A 5 -18.07 -6.09 -15.00
C GLN A 5 -16.83 -5.28 -14.58
N PHE A 6 -15.69 -5.93 -14.42
CA PHE A 6 -14.41 -5.22 -14.37
C PHE A 6 -13.48 -5.68 -15.48
N GLU A 7 -13.46 -4.91 -16.56
CA GLU A 7 -12.42 -5.00 -17.58
C GLU A 7 -11.45 -3.82 -17.40
N PRO A 8 -10.26 -4.05 -16.83
CA PRO A 8 -9.25 -3.00 -16.74
C PRO A 8 -8.81 -2.55 -18.13
N LYS A 9 -8.59 -1.24 -18.28
CA LYS A 9 -8.08 -0.64 -19.53
C LYS A 9 -6.76 -1.31 -19.92
N ARG A 10 -6.52 -1.45 -21.22
CA ARG A 10 -5.32 -2.11 -21.75
C ARG A 10 -4.57 -1.22 -22.73
N LEU A 11 -3.27 -1.40 -22.78
CA LEU A 11 -2.37 -0.88 -23.81
C LEU A 11 -1.58 -2.07 -24.35
N GLY A 12 -2.00 -2.61 -25.49
CA GLY A 12 -1.50 -3.89 -25.99
C GLY A 12 -1.78 -5.02 -24.99
N GLU A 13 -0.74 -5.74 -24.59
CA GLU A 13 -0.82 -6.82 -23.60
C GLU A 13 -0.79 -6.35 -22.14
N VAL A 14 -0.58 -5.05 -21.90
CA VAL A 14 -0.42 -4.50 -20.55
C VAL A 14 -1.73 -3.95 -20.02
N TYR A 15 -2.06 -4.28 -18.77
CA TYR A 15 -3.16 -3.68 -18.04
C TYR A 15 -2.75 -2.33 -17.43
N LEU A 16 -3.53 -1.29 -17.69
CA LEU A 16 -3.34 0.04 -17.11
C LEU A 16 -3.93 0.09 -15.70
N PRO A 17 -3.26 0.76 -14.74
CA PRO A 17 -3.82 1.01 -13.43
C PRO A 17 -5.12 1.83 -13.50
N ASP A 18 -6.15 1.37 -12.82
CA ASP A 18 -7.40 2.11 -12.65
C ASP A 18 -7.41 2.90 -11.34
N TYR A 19 -6.76 4.06 -11.35
CA TYR A 19 -6.73 4.98 -10.21
C TYR A 19 -8.09 5.63 -9.92
N SER A 20 -9.11 5.46 -10.78
CA SER A 20 -10.42 6.12 -10.63
C SER A 20 -11.34 5.44 -9.62
N GLY A 21 -11.02 4.23 -9.17
CA GLY A 21 -11.84 3.53 -8.18
C GLY A 21 -11.60 2.03 -8.03
N ARG A 22 -10.71 1.43 -8.83
CA ARG A 22 -10.43 -0.03 -8.78
C ARG A 22 -8.94 -0.35 -8.87
N SER A 23 -8.13 0.29 -8.04
CA SER A 23 -6.71 -0.04 -7.86
C SER A 23 -6.30 -0.24 -6.40
N LEU A 24 -5.08 -0.75 -6.17
CA LEU A 24 -4.46 -0.81 -4.85
C LEU A 24 -4.35 0.57 -4.17
N TYR A 25 -4.20 1.65 -4.95
CA TYR A 25 -4.28 3.01 -4.41
C TYR A 25 -5.65 3.31 -3.81
N ASN A 26 -6.73 2.96 -4.53
CA ASN A 26 -8.09 3.14 -4.03
C ASN A 26 -8.38 2.23 -2.84
N LEU A 27 -7.77 1.04 -2.75
CA LEU A 27 -7.86 0.19 -1.57
C LEU A 27 -7.34 0.92 -0.32
N SER A 28 -6.15 1.52 -0.38
CA SER A 28 -5.62 2.33 0.73
C SER A 28 -6.56 3.45 1.13
N HIS A 29 -7.13 4.17 0.17
CA HIS A 29 -8.11 5.23 0.44
C HIS A 29 -9.38 4.68 1.08
N THR A 30 -9.84 3.51 0.65
CA THR A 30 -11.02 2.87 1.27
C THR A 30 -10.76 2.50 2.72
N LEU A 31 -9.56 1.99 3.03
CA LEU A 31 -9.15 1.67 4.40
C LEU A 31 -9.05 2.94 5.25
N LEU A 32 -8.40 3.99 4.73
CA LEU A 32 -8.32 5.29 5.40
C LEU A 32 -9.72 5.85 5.70
N LYS A 33 -10.63 5.79 4.73
CA LYS A 33 -12.04 6.20 4.89
C LYS A 33 -12.76 5.39 5.97
N ALA A 34 -12.58 4.07 6.00
CA ALA A 34 -13.19 3.19 7.00
C ALA A 34 -12.77 3.55 8.44
N PHE A 35 -11.57 4.10 8.61
CA PHE A 35 -11.08 4.59 9.90
C PHE A 35 -11.34 6.10 10.14
N GLY A 36 -12.08 6.77 9.27
CA GLY A 36 -12.52 8.15 9.46
C GLY A 36 -11.59 9.22 8.89
N ALA A 37 -10.69 8.87 7.97
CA ALA A 37 -9.87 9.86 7.26
C ALA A 37 -10.67 10.61 6.18
N PRO A 38 -10.42 11.92 5.99
CA PRO A 38 -11.06 12.73 4.96
C PRO A 38 -10.44 12.45 3.60
N VAL A 39 -10.87 11.36 2.97
CA VAL A 39 -10.45 10.97 1.62
C VAL A 39 -11.66 10.90 0.70
N ASP A 40 -11.53 11.53 -0.47
CA ASP A 40 -12.63 11.67 -1.43
C ASP A 40 -12.77 10.47 -2.37
N GLN A 41 -11.78 9.58 -2.37
CA GLN A 41 -11.70 8.42 -3.26
C GLN A 41 -11.77 7.10 -2.49
N GLY A 42 -12.01 6.01 -3.22
CA GLY A 42 -12.05 4.66 -2.65
C GLY A 42 -12.72 3.69 -3.61
N ILE A 43 -12.76 2.42 -3.19
CA ILE A 43 -13.46 1.35 -3.87
C ILE A 43 -14.89 1.32 -3.33
N SER A 44 -15.86 1.46 -4.22
CA SER A 44 -17.27 1.36 -3.87
C SER A 44 -17.65 -0.10 -3.56
N GLY A 45 -18.64 -0.30 -2.67
CA GLY A 45 -19.15 -1.63 -2.32
C GLY A 45 -18.34 -2.40 -1.27
N LEU A 46 -17.31 -1.79 -0.67
CA LEU A 46 -16.56 -2.38 0.45
C LEU A 46 -17.08 -1.99 1.85
N GLY A 47 -18.13 -1.17 1.93
CA GLY A 47 -18.62 -0.61 3.20
C GLY A 47 -18.93 -1.67 4.27
N ASP A 48 -19.71 -2.69 3.92
CA ASP A 48 -20.12 -3.75 4.86
C ASP A 48 -18.94 -4.61 5.33
N VAL A 49 -17.96 -4.84 4.45
CA VAL A 49 -16.75 -5.63 4.76
C VAL A 49 -15.82 -4.84 5.68
N LEU A 50 -15.74 -3.52 5.50
CA LEU A 50 -14.83 -2.65 6.24
C LEU A 50 -15.45 -2.02 7.49
N ASN A 51 -16.72 -2.30 7.80
CA ASN A 51 -17.37 -1.85 9.04
C ASN A 51 -16.96 -2.71 10.26
N HIS A 52 -15.66 -2.78 10.53
CA HIS A 52 -15.09 -3.54 11.64
C HIS A 52 -14.04 -2.71 12.38
N SER A 53 -13.95 -2.89 13.69
CA SER A 53 -12.97 -2.19 14.53
C SER A 53 -11.51 -2.58 14.23
N ARG A 54 -11.30 -3.72 13.57
CA ARG A 54 -9.99 -4.26 13.18
C ARG A 54 -10.08 -4.81 11.77
N ILE A 55 -9.17 -4.37 10.90
CA ILE A 55 -9.08 -4.82 9.52
C ILE A 55 -7.67 -5.38 9.30
N VAL A 56 -7.58 -6.60 8.78
CA VAL A 56 -6.32 -7.24 8.40
C VAL A 56 -6.26 -7.30 6.88
N VAL A 57 -5.21 -6.72 6.31
CA VAL A 57 -4.94 -6.78 4.86
C VAL A 57 -3.84 -7.80 4.63
N LEU A 58 -4.17 -8.90 3.96
CA LEU A 58 -3.21 -9.90 3.51
C LEU A 58 -2.88 -9.64 2.04
N LEU A 59 -1.67 -9.17 1.77
CA LEU A 59 -1.13 -9.03 0.42
C LEU A 59 -0.27 -10.26 0.08
N ILE A 60 -0.64 -10.98 -0.98
CA ILE A 60 0.14 -12.11 -1.48
C ILE A 60 0.89 -11.64 -2.72
N ASP A 61 2.22 -11.60 -2.62
CA ASP A 61 3.06 -11.15 -3.73
C ASP A 61 2.98 -12.12 -4.92
N GLY A 62 2.94 -11.59 -6.13
CA GLY A 62 2.88 -12.36 -7.37
C GLY A 62 1.58 -13.12 -7.65
N LEU A 63 0.52 -12.97 -6.84
CA LEU A 63 -0.77 -13.64 -7.05
C LEU A 63 -1.78 -12.73 -7.78
N GLY A 64 -1.85 -12.86 -9.11
CA GLY A 64 -2.79 -12.14 -9.96
C GLY A 64 -4.19 -12.76 -10.02
N HIS A 65 -5.18 -11.97 -10.44
CA HIS A 65 -6.59 -12.41 -10.52
C HIS A 65 -6.79 -13.65 -11.40
N ARG A 66 -6.16 -13.72 -12.58
CA ARG A 66 -6.27 -14.89 -13.47
C ARG A 66 -5.70 -16.17 -12.86
N GLN A 67 -4.59 -16.07 -12.11
CA GLN A 67 -4.01 -17.20 -11.39
C GLN A 67 -4.95 -17.66 -10.28
N LEU A 68 -5.53 -16.72 -9.52
CA LEU A 68 -6.50 -17.02 -8.47
C LEU A 68 -7.75 -17.71 -9.02
N VAL A 69 -8.33 -17.21 -10.13
CA VAL A 69 -9.49 -17.83 -10.78
C VAL A 69 -9.15 -19.23 -11.29
N SER A 70 -7.99 -19.41 -11.95
CA SER A 70 -7.54 -20.73 -12.43
C SER A 70 -7.33 -21.73 -11.29
N ALA A 71 -6.89 -21.27 -10.12
CA ALA A 71 -6.69 -22.12 -8.95
C ALA A 71 -8.00 -22.63 -8.35
N THR A 72 -9.14 -21.94 -8.53
CA THR A 72 -10.43 -22.34 -7.94
C THR A 72 -10.90 -23.72 -8.42
N GLY A 73 -10.69 -24.05 -9.69
CA GLY A 73 -11.03 -25.35 -10.27
C GLY A 73 -10.00 -26.45 -9.99
N ARG A 74 -8.80 -26.10 -9.50
CA ARG A 74 -7.69 -27.05 -9.26
C ARG A 74 -7.47 -27.34 -7.78
N ILE A 75 -7.77 -26.38 -6.91
CA ILE A 75 -7.51 -26.43 -5.48
C ILE A 75 -8.84 -26.20 -4.75
N PRO A 76 -9.52 -27.26 -4.28
CA PRO A 76 -10.84 -27.15 -3.64
C PRO A 76 -10.87 -26.18 -2.44
N ALA A 77 -9.76 -26.07 -1.70
CA ALA A 77 -9.63 -25.13 -0.59
C ALA A 77 -9.70 -23.65 -1.03
N VAL A 78 -9.15 -23.31 -2.20
CA VAL A 78 -9.23 -21.96 -2.77
C VAL A 78 -10.65 -21.66 -3.24
N GLY A 79 -11.27 -22.60 -3.98
CA GLY A 79 -12.65 -22.46 -4.43
C GLY A 79 -13.64 -22.28 -3.28
N SER A 80 -13.57 -23.14 -2.26
CA SER A 80 -14.42 -23.05 -1.06
C SER A 80 -14.16 -21.82 -0.21
N SER A 81 -12.95 -21.27 -0.21
CA SER A 81 -12.65 -20.03 0.51
C SER A 81 -13.20 -18.81 -0.22
N LEU A 82 -13.13 -18.78 -1.56
CA LEU A 82 -13.71 -17.72 -2.37
C LEU A 82 -15.24 -17.75 -2.39
N SER A 83 -15.87 -18.93 -2.39
CA SER A 83 -17.33 -19.03 -2.29
C SER A 83 -17.87 -18.58 -0.94
N ARG A 84 -17.11 -18.79 0.14
CA ARG A 84 -17.41 -18.28 1.48
C ARG A 84 -17.10 -16.79 1.62
N ALA A 85 -16.23 -16.24 0.78
CA ALA A 85 -15.94 -14.82 0.81
C ALA A 85 -17.19 -14.04 0.38
N LYS A 86 -17.64 -13.11 1.23
CA LYS A 86 -18.83 -12.27 0.94
C LYS A 86 -18.67 -11.41 -0.31
N LEU A 87 -17.43 -11.18 -0.74
CA LEU A 87 -17.11 -10.35 -1.89
C LEU A 87 -15.80 -10.81 -2.55
N SER A 88 -15.82 -10.94 -3.87
CA SER A 88 -14.62 -11.06 -4.71
C SER A 88 -14.64 -9.90 -5.69
N LEU A 89 -13.70 -8.96 -5.53
CA LEU A 89 -13.64 -7.75 -6.33
C LEU A 89 -12.24 -7.61 -6.95
N PRO A 90 -12.11 -7.83 -8.28
CA PRO A 90 -10.83 -7.63 -8.95
C PRO A 90 -10.47 -6.13 -8.98
N ILE A 91 -9.20 -5.83 -8.70
CA ILE A 91 -8.60 -4.49 -8.76
C ILE A 91 -7.29 -4.54 -9.54
N THR A 92 -6.87 -3.42 -10.11
CA THR A 92 -5.54 -3.30 -10.71
C THR A 92 -4.47 -3.03 -9.66
N SER A 93 -3.23 -3.34 -10.00
CA SER A 93 -2.07 -2.79 -9.29
C SER A 93 -1.88 -1.30 -9.62
N VAL A 94 -0.79 -0.72 -9.12
CA VAL A 94 -0.24 0.56 -9.58
C VAL A 94 0.86 0.33 -10.62
N PHE A 95 1.32 1.41 -11.25
CA PHE A 95 2.44 1.36 -12.19
C PHE A 95 3.63 2.19 -11.68
N PRO A 96 4.85 1.63 -11.66
CA PRO A 96 5.19 0.24 -12.00
C PRO A 96 4.66 -0.78 -10.97
N SER A 97 4.30 -1.99 -11.42
CA SER A 97 3.74 -3.04 -10.56
C SER A 97 4.84 -3.83 -9.81
N THR A 98 5.70 -3.11 -9.10
CA THR A 98 6.80 -3.70 -8.30
C THR A 98 6.44 -3.72 -6.81
N THR A 99 6.98 -4.67 -6.06
CA THR A 99 6.71 -4.82 -4.62
C THR A 99 6.99 -3.53 -3.84
N SER A 100 8.12 -2.85 -4.10
CA SER A 100 8.44 -1.58 -3.43
C SER A 100 7.42 -0.48 -3.77
N THR A 101 7.08 -0.29 -5.04
CA THR A 101 6.11 0.73 -5.46
C THR A 101 4.73 0.46 -4.87
N VAL A 102 4.25 -0.79 -4.94
CA VAL A 102 2.95 -1.21 -4.41
C VAL A 102 2.89 -1.02 -2.90
N LEU A 103 3.89 -1.49 -2.15
CA LEU A 103 3.92 -1.35 -0.69
C LEU A 103 4.03 0.10 -0.27
N THR A 104 4.80 0.93 -0.98
CA THR A 104 4.86 2.38 -0.70
C THR A 104 3.51 3.03 -0.95
N THR A 105 2.83 2.74 -2.07
CA THR A 105 1.46 3.20 -2.32
C THR A 105 0.53 2.76 -1.18
N LEU A 106 0.58 1.47 -0.80
CA LEU A 106 -0.32 0.93 0.22
C LEU A 106 -0.16 1.62 1.57
N ASN A 107 1.09 1.88 1.96
CA ASN A 107 1.44 2.51 3.25
C ASN A 107 1.20 4.03 3.27
N THR A 108 1.44 4.72 2.16
CA THR A 108 1.35 6.19 2.11
C THR A 108 0.00 6.69 1.65
N GLY A 109 -0.80 5.86 0.98
CA GLY A 109 -2.03 6.30 0.31
C GLY A 109 -1.74 7.30 -0.81
N LEU A 110 -0.52 7.33 -1.37
CA LEU A 110 -0.14 8.17 -2.50
C LEU A 110 0.08 7.32 -3.75
N VAL A 111 -0.14 7.90 -4.92
CA VAL A 111 0.22 7.26 -6.20
C VAL A 111 1.74 7.30 -6.43
N PRO A 112 2.30 6.41 -7.28
CA PRO A 112 3.74 6.36 -7.55
C PRO A 112 4.35 7.69 -8.01
N ALA A 113 3.63 8.45 -8.83
CA ALA A 113 4.06 9.78 -9.27
C ALA A 113 4.21 10.80 -8.12
N LYS A 114 3.57 10.57 -6.97
CA LYS A 114 3.64 11.44 -5.78
C LYS A 114 4.66 10.96 -4.75
N HIS A 115 4.79 9.64 -4.55
CA HIS A 115 5.72 9.09 -3.56
C HIS A 115 7.10 8.71 -4.13
N GLY A 116 7.32 8.81 -5.44
CA GLY A 116 8.65 8.70 -6.09
C GLY A 116 9.29 7.31 -6.13
N VAL A 117 8.90 6.36 -5.28
CA VAL A 117 9.40 4.97 -5.31
C VAL A 117 8.84 4.20 -6.52
N ILE A 118 9.59 4.20 -7.63
CA ILE A 118 9.17 3.59 -8.92
C ILE A 118 9.94 2.31 -9.28
N GLY A 119 10.80 1.81 -8.39
CA GLY A 119 11.55 0.58 -8.65
C GLY A 119 12.31 0.06 -7.44
N PHE A 120 12.89 -1.12 -7.62
CA PHE A 120 13.74 -1.75 -6.61
C PHE A 120 15.09 -1.07 -6.47
N THR A 121 15.69 -0.71 -7.59
CA THR A 121 16.99 -0.05 -7.64
C THR A 121 16.83 1.21 -8.47
N MET A 122 17.01 2.37 -7.86
CA MET A 122 16.80 3.67 -8.52
C MET A 122 17.89 4.65 -8.12
N TYR A 123 18.31 5.49 -9.06
CA TYR A 123 19.18 6.62 -8.74
C TYR A 123 18.36 7.68 -8.03
N VAL A 124 18.79 8.06 -6.82
CA VAL A 124 18.19 9.14 -6.03
C VAL A 124 19.17 10.31 -6.11
N LYS A 125 18.80 11.33 -6.89
CA LYS A 125 19.66 12.47 -7.22
C LYS A 125 20.16 13.17 -5.95
N GLU A 126 19.29 13.30 -4.97
CA GLU A 126 19.55 14.00 -3.72
C GLU A 126 20.54 13.25 -2.82
N LEU A 127 20.72 11.95 -3.06
CA LEU A 127 21.71 11.13 -2.39
C LEU A 127 22.97 10.93 -3.24
N GLY A 128 22.95 11.41 -4.49
CA GLY A 128 24.00 11.15 -5.46
C GLY A 128 24.28 9.66 -5.67
N SER A 129 23.31 8.78 -5.39
CA SER A 129 23.56 7.35 -5.26
C SER A 129 22.42 6.50 -5.82
N VAL A 130 22.77 5.30 -6.27
CA VAL A 130 21.81 4.27 -6.63
C VAL A 130 21.37 3.57 -5.35
N VAL A 131 20.07 3.61 -5.06
CA VAL A 131 19.47 3.09 -3.85
C VAL A 131 18.64 1.85 -4.15
N ASN A 132 18.79 0.83 -3.31
CA ASN A 132 17.85 -0.27 -3.24
C ASN A 132 16.72 0.04 -2.24
N SER A 133 15.50 0.14 -2.74
CA SER A 133 14.31 0.54 -1.96
C SER A 133 13.78 -0.56 -1.04
N ILE A 134 14.11 -1.83 -1.29
CA ILE A 134 13.73 -2.94 -0.41
C ILE A 134 14.68 -3.02 0.80
N SER A 135 15.99 -2.93 0.56
CA SER A 135 17.00 -3.00 1.62
C SER A 135 17.18 -1.67 2.33
N PHE A 136 16.72 -0.57 1.74
CA PHE A 136 16.96 0.79 2.23
C PHE A 136 18.47 1.02 2.43
N SER A 137 19.25 0.73 1.38
CA SER A 137 20.71 0.84 1.34
C SER A 137 21.17 1.34 -0.04
N PRO A 138 22.40 1.88 -0.17
CA PRO A 138 23.04 1.98 -1.47
C PRO A 138 23.05 0.61 -2.16
N ALA A 139 22.83 0.58 -3.46
CA ALA A 139 22.77 -0.65 -4.25
C ALA A 139 24.14 -1.35 -4.35
N SER A 140 25.23 -0.60 -4.18
CA SER A 140 26.60 -1.10 -4.09
C SER A 140 26.90 -1.80 -2.77
N GLU A 141 26.04 -1.66 -1.75
CA GLU A 141 26.30 -2.19 -0.42
C GLU A 141 25.42 -3.40 -0.09
N ARG A 142 26.03 -4.41 0.53
CA ARG A 142 25.31 -5.52 1.15
C ARG A 142 24.92 -5.16 2.58
N GLY A 143 23.62 -5.15 2.88
CA GLY A 143 23.09 -4.82 4.20
C GLY A 143 21.75 -4.10 4.09
N ARG A 144 21.11 -3.83 5.23
CA ARG A 144 19.84 -3.08 5.27
C ARG A 144 19.94 -1.86 6.15
N GLY A 145 19.13 -0.84 5.84
CA GLY A 145 19.03 0.40 6.64
C GLY A 145 20.32 1.21 6.68
N ARG A 146 21.14 1.14 5.62
CA ARG A 146 22.43 1.83 5.51
C ARG A 146 22.35 3.20 4.81
N LEU A 147 21.16 3.61 4.43
CA LEU A 147 20.93 5.00 4.02
C LEU A 147 21.06 5.92 5.25
N SER A 148 21.77 7.03 5.07
CA SER A 148 22.00 8.02 6.12
C SER A 148 20.68 8.62 6.66
N VAL A 149 20.71 9.17 7.87
CA VAL A 149 19.54 9.81 8.50
C VAL A 149 18.94 10.93 7.63
N GLN A 150 19.77 11.62 6.82
CA GLN A 150 19.32 12.62 5.84
C GLN A 150 18.39 12.07 4.73
N VAL A 151 18.41 10.76 4.51
CA VAL A 151 17.50 10.10 3.57
C VAL A 151 16.10 9.97 4.19
N TYR A 152 16.03 9.71 5.50
CA TYR A 152 14.75 9.64 6.21
C TYR A 152 14.07 10.99 6.35
N SER A 153 14.76 12.11 6.07
CA SER A 153 14.23 13.48 6.02
C SER A 153 13.83 13.95 4.61
N HIS A 154 13.97 13.12 3.57
CA HIS A 154 13.49 13.45 2.22
C HIS A 154 11.98 13.35 2.08
N PRO A 155 11.26 14.26 1.38
CA PRO A 155 9.80 14.21 1.20
C PRO A 155 9.24 12.89 0.67
N THR A 156 10.07 12.16 -0.09
CA THR A 156 9.80 10.85 -0.70
C THR A 156 9.79 9.71 0.32
N TYR A 157 10.67 9.79 1.34
CA TYR A 157 10.90 8.74 2.34
C TYR A 157 10.47 9.15 3.76
N THR A 158 10.31 10.45 3.99
CA THR A 158 9.63 11.01 5.16
C THR A 158 8.16 10.74 5.03
N ARG A 159 7.56 10.44 6.16
CA ARG A 159 6.15 10.69 6.38
C ARG A 159 5.90 12.17 6.06
N ARG A 160 5.28 12.48 4.91
CA ARG A 160 4.37 13.64 4.91
C ARG A 160 3.36 13.31 5.99
N GLU A 161 3.34 14.10 7.06
CA GLU A 161 2.14 14.26 7.84
C GLU A 161 1.07 14.76 6.87
N GLN A 162 0.37 13.84 6.19
CA GLN A 162 -1.05 14.06 6.00
C GLN A 162 -1.56 14.17 7.43
N SER A 163 -1.61 15.41 7.92
CA SER A 163 -2.24 15.87 9.14
C SER A 163 -2.43 14.75 10.16
N THR A 164 -1.69 14.84 11.26
CA THR A 164 -2.09 14.31 12.57
C THR A 164 -3.46 14.86 13.01
N THR A 165 -4.46 14.86 12.14
CA THR A 165 -5.86 14.79 12.49
C THR A 165 -6.00 13.49 13.24
N SER A 166 -6.12 13.62 14.56
CA SER A 166 -6.46 12.55 15.48
C SER A 166 -7.74 11.89 15.00
N TYR A 167 -7.63 10.87 14.12
CA TYR A 167 -8.77 10.10 13.71
C TYR A 167 -9.38 9.46 14.95
N PRO A 168 -10.70 9.53 15.16
CA PRO A 168 -11.35 9.03 16.37
C PRO A 168 -11.09 7.52 16.59
N ARG A 169 -10.66 6.81 15.54
CA ARG A 169 -10.16 5.43 15.56
C ARG A 169 -8.72 5.43 15.03
N GLY A 170 -7.74 5.62 15.90
CA GLY A 170 -6.33 5.73 15.52
C GLY A 170 -5.88 4.62 14.57
N VAL A 171 -5.48 4.98 13.34
CA VAL A 171 -4.97 4.03 12.36
C VAL A 171 -3.50 3.77 12.65
N CYS A 172 -3.18 2.56 13.09
CA CYS A 172 -1.81 2.08 13.21
C CYS A 172 -1.55 1.04 12.13
N THR A 173 -0.93 1.44 11.02
CA THR A 173 -0.44 0.50 10.00
C THR A 173 0.82 -0.18 10.54
N ARG A 174 0.74 -1.49 10.80
CA ARG A 174 1.90 -2.31 11.17
C ARG A 174 2.15 -3.32 10.06
N VAL A 175 3.21 -3.10 9.29
CA VAL A 175 3.65 -4.03 8.24
C VAL A 175 4.48 -5.12 8.90
N TRP A 176 3.99 -6.35 8.87
CA TRP A 176 4.79 -7.54 9.20
C TRP A 176 5.30 -8.16 7.90
N SER A 177 6.34 -7.56 7.35
CA SER A 177 7.24 -8.26 6.44
C SER A 177 8.30 -8.98 7.28
N HIS A 178 8.95 -10.03 6.75
CA HIS A 178 10.23 -10.54 7.26
C HIS A 178 11.13 -9.37 7.78
N PRO A 179 11.95 -9.49 8.86
CA PRO A 179 12.49 -8.41 9.74
C PRO A 179 13.27 -7.23 9.12
N THR A 180 13.18 -7.10 7.82
CA THR A 180 14.10 -6.50 6.89
C THR A 180 13.45 -5.36 6.07
N ILE A 181 12.16 -5.02 6.27
CA ILE A 181 11.47 -3.89 5.56
C ILE A 181 10.95 -2.84 6.55
N SER A 182 11.82 -2.37 7.44
CA SER A 182 11.59 -1.28 8.41
C SER A 182 10.74 -1.66 9.64
N ARG A 183 11.36 -1.53 10.82
CA ARG A 183 10.62 -1.27 12.05
C ARG A 183 10.29 0.22 12.04
N THR A 184 9.04 0.59 11.85
CA THR A 184 8.59 1.95 12.19
C THR A 184 8.31 1.96 13.70
N PRO A 185 9.07 2.73 14.51
CA PRO A 185 8.79 2.84 15.94
C PRO A 185 7.40 3.48 16.13
N CYS A 186 6.53 2.82 16.91
CA CYS A 186 5.34 3.47 17.44
C CYS A 186 5.76 4.26 18.68
N TYR A 187 5.80 5.59 18.61
CA TYR A 187 5.81 6.38 19.83
C TYR A 187 4.37 6.48 20.35
N PRO A 188 4.05 5.92 21.54
CA PRO A 188 2.80 6.22 22.20
C PRO A 188 2.81 7.71 22.59
N ARG A 189 1.62 8.34 22.55
CA ARG A 189 1.39 9.73 22.98
C ARG A 189 2.19 10.04 24.24
N ARG A 190 3.19 10.92 24.14
CA ARG A 190 3.45 11.87 25.22
C ARG A 190 2.81 13.18 24.81
N SER A 191 1.78 13.56 25.55
CA SER A 191 1.25 14.92 25.57
C SER A 191 2.42 15.89 25.78
N ILE A 192 2.79 16.63 24.76
CA ILE A 192 3.44 17.92 24.99
C ILE A 192 2.28 18.89 25.15
N MET A 193 1.87 19.04 26.42
CA MET A 193 1.14 20.21 26.89
C MET A 193 1.90 21.45 26.45
N GLY A 194 1.13 22.46 26.03
CA GLY A 194 1.64 23.60 25.29
C GLY A 194 2.58 24.51 26.06
N LEU A 195 3.08 25.48 25.32
CA LEU A 195 3.40 26.80 25.81
C LEU A 195 3.02 27.76 24.69
N SER A 196 1.88 28.41 24.89
CA SER A 196 1.65 29.76 24.38
C SER A 196 2.42 30.70 25.32
N VAL A 197 3.45 31.39 24.82
CA VAL A 197 3.57 32.85 24.74
C VAL A 197 4.61 33.15 23.65
#